data_AF-A0A7M7PQ77-F1
#
_entry.id   AF-A0A7M7PQ77-F1
#
_cell.length_a   1.000
_cell.length_b   1.000
_cell.length_c   1.000
_cell.angle_alpha   90.00
_cell.angle_beta   90.00
_cell.angle_gamma   90.00
#
_symmetry.space_group_name_H-M   'P 1'
#
loop_
_entity.id
_entity.type
_entity.pdbx_description
1 polymer ?
#
loop_
_entity_poly.entity_id
_entity_poly.type
_entity_poly.pdbx_seq_one_letter_code
_entity_poly.pdbx_strand_id
1 'polypeptide(L)'
;MQVQTLKLQFLRCPTSASSHHLAEALCSMPNLTDLSLITMDLNEEFCSTLKAKASSMQVQTLKLQDMQCPTPTSHHLVEAICCIPNLTDLTMHGWNFDEEFYSTLKAKASSIQGCFPQIKKGKFRVNGVAQDDLNSFLNTLTCLQRLVQ
;
A
#
# COMPACT_ATOMS: atom_id res chain seq x y z
N MET A 1 23.69 9.94 2.46
CA MET A 1 22.81 9.85 1.27
C MET A 1 21.37 9.92 1.76
N GLN A 2 20.56 10.86 1.27
CA GLN A 2 19.12 10.91 1.59
C GLN A 2 18.35 10.43 0.36
N VAL A 3 17.76 9.24 0.44
CA VAL A 3 16.92 8.70 -0.64
C VAL A 3 15.49 9.20 -0.41
N GLN A 4 15.00 10.04 -1.32
CA GLN A 4 13.61 10.54 -1.30
C GLN A 4 12.67 9.71 -2.18
N THR A 5 13.19 9.22 -3.30
CA THR A 5 12.45 8.39 -4.24
C THR A 5 13.15 7.05 -4.41
N LEU A 6 12.39 5.97 -4.30
CA LEU A 6 12.86 4.63 -4.57
C LEU A 6 11.88 3.88 -5.46
N LYS A 7 12.42 3.30 -6.53
CA LYS A 7 11.69 2.47 -7.48
C LYS A 7 12.33 1.09 -7.51
N LEU A 8 11.57 0.07 -7.14
CA LEU A 8 11.98 -1.33 -7.22
C LEU A 8 11.17 -2.00 -8.33
N GLN A 9 11.86 -2.63 -9.27
CA GLN A 9 11.24 -3.31 -10.40
C GLN A 9 11.82 -4.73 -10.55
N PHE A 10 10.96 -5.72 -10.79
CA PHE A 10 11.37 -7.11 -11.03
C PHE A 10 12.22 -7.72 -9.90
N LEU A 11 12.13 -7.16 -8.69
CA LEU A 11 12.90 -7.62 -7.55
C LEU A 11 12.25 -8.91 -7.01
N ARG A 12 13.09 -9.93 -6.78
CA ARG A 12 12.69 -11.17 -6.10
C ARG A 12 13.47 -11.33 -4.80
N CYS A 13 12.74 -11.68 -3.76
CA CYS A 13 13.28 -12.04 -2.45
C CYS A 13 13.16 -13.56 -2.29
N PRO A 14 14.21 -14.34 -2.64
CA PRO A 14 14.12 -15.81 -2.68
C PRO A 14 13.98 -16.44 -1.29
N THR A 15 14.26 -15.70 -0.22
CA THR A 15 14.16 -16.17 1.17
C THR A 15 13.33 -15.21 2.00
N SER A 16 12.67 -15.73 3.06
CA SER A 16 11.99 -14.88 4.06
C SER A 16 12.96 -13.82 4.63
N ALA A 17 14.20 -14.19 4.98
CA ALA A 17 15.19 -13.22 5.45
C ALA A 17 15.44 -12.06 4.46
N SER A 18 15.54 -12.34 3.16
CA SER A 18 15.71 -11.28 2.15
C SER A 18 14.49 -10.36 2.03
N SER A 19 13.28 -10.90 2.21
CA SER A 19 12.04 -10.11 2.28
C SER A 19 11.98 -9.24 3.52
N HIS A 20 12.32 -9.82 4.68
CA HIS A 20 12.36 -9.13 5.96
C HIS A 20 13.30 -7.93 5.89
N HIS A 21 14.55 -8.15 5.47
CA HIS A 21 15.55 -7.09 5.38
C HIS A 21 15.17 -6.00 4.38
N LEU A 22 14.53 -6.36 3.26
CA LEU A 22 14.03 -5.35 2.32
C LEU A 22 12.94 -4.48 2.96
N ALA A 23 11.91 -5.10 3.55
CA ALA A 23 10.84 -4.38 4.22
C ALA A 23 11.37 -3.50 5.36
N GLU A 24 12.29 -4.02 6.16
CA GLU A 24 12.92 -3.28 7.25
C GLU A 24 13.73 -2.09 6.74
N ALA A 25 14.49 -2.26 5.66
CA ALA A 25 15.23 -1.18 5.01
C ALA A 25 14.27 -0.08 4.52
N LEU A 26 13.18 -0.45 3.83
CA LEU A 26 12.16 0.50 3.35
C LEU A 26 11.54 1.30 4.50
N CYS A 27 11.16 0.63 5.60
CA CYS A 27 10.55 1.29 6.76
C CYS A 27 11.51 2.18 7.54
N SER A 28 12.82 1.96 7.39
CA SER A 28 13.86 2.69 8.12
C SER A 28 14.46 3.85 7.32
N MET A 29 13.95 4.16 6.12
CA MET A 29 14.40 5.31 5.33
C MET A 29 13.67 6.58 5.78
N PRO A 30 14.32 7.50 6.52
CA PRO A 30 13.64 8.63 7.15
C PRO A 30 13.21 9.72 6.15
N ASN A 31 13.74 9.70 4.93
CA ASN A 31 13.44 10.73 3.91
C ASN A 31 12.67 10.16 2.73
N LEU A 32 12.30 8.86 2.74
CA LEU A 32 11.61 8.23 1.63
C LEU A 32 10.15 8.71 1.56
N THR A 33 9.84 9.55 0.59
CA THR A 33 8.51 10.09 0.32
C THR A 33 7.81 9.39 -0.84
N ASP A 34 8.57 8.85 -1.79
CA ASP A 34 8.03 8.27 -3.02
C ASP A 34 8.53 6.84 -3.20
N LEU A 35 7.63 5.88 -3.00
CA LEU A 35 7.93 4.46 -3.13
C LEU A 35 7.13 3.85 -4.29
N SER A 36 7.83 3.23 -5.23
CA SER A 36 7.23 2.47 -6.33
C SER A 36 7.69 1.03 -6.30
N LEU A 37 6.76 0.10 -6.11
CA LEU A 37 6.98 -1.35 -6.16
C LEU A 37 6.30 -1.90 -7.41
N ILE A 38 7.10 -2.44 -8.32
CA ILE A 38 6.63 -2.86 -9.66
C ILE A 38 7.08 -4.28 -9.94
N THR A 39 6.16 -5.16 -10.33
CA THR A 39 6.46 -6.56 -10.68
C THR A 39 7.28 -7.27 -9.60
N MET A 40 6.78 -7.22 -8.37
CA MET A 40 7.33 -7.89 -7.19
C MET A 40 6.40 -9.00 -6.73
N ASP A 41 7.00 -10.09 -6.27
CA ASP A 41 6.32 -11.17 -5.57
C ASP A 41 6.35 -10.86 -4.08
N LEU A 42 5.25 -10.30 -3.56
CA LEU A 42 5.14 -9.89 -2.17
C LEU A 42 4.74 -11.10 -1.34
N ASN A 43 5.68 -11.64 -0.58
CA ASN A 43 5.41 -12.73 0.33
C ASN A 43 4.99 -12.25 1.73
N GLU A 44 4.49 -13.20 2.52
CA GLU A 44 3.97 -12.98 3.86
C GLU A 44 4.95 -12.22 4.76
N GLU A 45 6.23 -12.57 4.72
CA GLU A 45 7.27 -11.92 5.53
C GLU A 45 7.42 -10.44 5.19
N PHE A 46 7.42 -10.10 3.90
CA PHE A 46 7.53 -8.72 3.44
C PHE A 46 6.32 -7.89 3.93
N CYS A 47 5.10 -8.37 3.68
CA CYS A 47 3.88 -7.63 4.01
C CYS A 47 3.66 -7.50 5.52
N SER A 48 3.93 -8.56 6.30
CA SER A 48 3.83 -8.52 7.76
C SER A 48 4.86 -7.58 8.40
N THR A 49 6.09 -7.55 7.89
CA THR A 49 7.12 -6.61 8.34
C THR A 49 6.75 -5.17 8.00
N LEU A 50 6.27 -4.91 6.77
CA LEU A 50 5.73 -3.60 6.38
C LEU A 50 4.60 -3.17 7.32
N LYS A 51 3.63 -4.04 7.57
CA LYS A 51 2.53 -3.78 8.50
C LYS A 51 3.03 -3.37 9.88
N ALA A 52 3.97 -4.11 10.44
CA ALA A 52 4.49 -3.87 11.78
C ALA A 52 5.20 -2.51 11.92
N LYS A 53 5.77 -1.98 10.82
CA LYS A 53 6.58 -0.75 10.82
C LYS A 53 5.99 0.38 9.97
N ALA A 54 4.80 0.22 9.38
CA ALA A 54 4.19 1.19 8.49
C ALA A 54 4.03 2.58 9.13
N SER A 55 3.78 2.63 10.44
CA SER A 55 3.62 3.87 11.20
C SER A 55 4.91 4.71 11.31
N SER A 56 6.09 4.13 11.06
CA SER A 56 7.36 4.87 11.03
C SER A 56 7.70 5.43 9.65
N MET A 57 6.98 5.01 8.60
CA MET A 57 7.27 5.40 7.22
C MET A 57 6.92 6.87 6.97
N GLN A 58 7.71 7.52 6.13
CA GLN A 58 7.48 8.91 5.69
C GLN A 58 6.88 9.01 4.28
N VAL A 59 6.47 7.87 3.71
CA VAL A 59 5.95 7.77 2.35
C VAL A 59 4.66 8.59 2.21
N GLN A 60 4.63 9.42 1.18
CA GLN A 60 3.48 10.22 0.74
C GLN A 60 2.87 9.66 -0.53
N THR A 61 3.70 9.14 -1.44
CA THR A 61 3.29 8.49 -2.68
C THR A 61 3.67 7.02 -2.66
N LEU A 62 2.67 6.13 -2.69
CA LEU A 62 2.88 4.69 -2.84
C LEU A 62 2.30 4.23 -4.17
N LYS A 63 3.15 3.65 -5.02
CA LYS A 63 2.74 3.04 -6.29
C LYS A 63 2.95 1.53 -6.22
N LEU A 64 1.88 0.79 -6.39
CA LEU A 64 1.85 -0.67 -6.47
C LEU A 64 1.40 -1.04 -7.88
N GLN A 65 2.28 -1.67 -8.64
CA GLN A 65 2.00 -2.01 -10.03
C GLN A 65 2.39 -3.45 -10.34
N ASP A 66 1.45 -4.22 -10.92
CA ASP A 66 1.70 -5.59 -11.38
C ASP A 66 2.28 -6.47 -10.25
N MET A 67 1.75 -6.30 -9.02
CA MET A 67 2.19 -7.04 -7.84
C MET A 67 1.57 -8.42 -7.81
N GLN A 68 2.23 -9.43 -7.26
CA GLN A 68 1.59 -10.67 -6.83
C GLN A 68 1.49 -10.66 -5.31
N CYS A 69 0.27 -10.71 -4.78
CA CYS A 69 0.00 -10.64 -3.34
C CYS A 69 -1.27 -11.44 -3.01
N PRO A 70 -1.19 -12.76 -2.91
CA PRO A 70 -2.36 -13.60 -2.66
C PRO A 70 -2.93 -13.39 -1.26
N THR A 71 -4.21 -13.69 -1.05
CA THR A 71 -4.77 -13.86 0.30
C THR A 71 -4.06 -15.02 1.01
N PRO A 72 -3.70 -14.91 2.31
CA PRO A 72 -4.02 -13.81 3.24
C PRO A 72 -2.99 -12.67 3.28
N THR A 73 -1.87 -12.77 2.55
CA THR A 73 -0.78 -11.78 2.53
C THR A 73 -1.25 -10.38 2.11
N SER A 74 -2.24 -10.31 1.23
CA SER A 74 -2.96 -9.09 0.83
C SER A 74 -3.49 -8.29 2.02
N HIS A 75 -3.92 -8.94 3.09
CA HIS A 75 -4.46 -8.27 4.29
C HIS A 75 -3.39 -7.51 5.05
N HIS A 76 -2.18 -8.07 5.17
CA HIS A 76 -1.06 -7.37 5.79
C HIS A 76 -0.63 -6.15 4.97
N LEU A 77 -0.64 -6.27 3.64
CA LEU A 77 -0.38 -5.13 2.78
C LEU A 77 -1.43 -4.03 2.95
N VAL A 78 -2.72 -4.37 2.96
CA VAL A 78 -3.81 -3.40 3.21
C VAL A 78 -3.63 -2.72 4.56
N GLU A 79 -3.36 -3.47 5.62
CA GLU A 79 -3.12 -2.91 6.95
C GLU A 79 -1.91 -1.99 6.97
N ALA A 80 -0.82 -2.36 6.28
CA ALA A 80 0.35 -1.50 6.12
C ALA A 80 -0.02 -0.19 5.41
N ILE A 81 -0.70 -0.25 4.26
CA ILE A 81 -1.14 0.93 3.49
C ILE A 81 -1.94 1.87 4.37
N CYS A 82 -2.90 1.33 5.14
CA CYS A 82 -3.69 2.13 6.05
C CYS A 82 -2.79 2.83 7.07
N CYS A 83 -1.87 2.12 7.72
CA CYS A 83 -1.02 2.61 8.80
C CYS A 83 0.07 3.62 8.40
N ILE A 84 0.32 3.88 7.11
CA ILE A 84 1.31 4.89 6.69
C ILE A 84 0.75 6.30 6.97
N PRO A 85 1.30 7.08 7.91
CA PRO A 85 0.63 8.26 8.45
C PRO A 85 0.53 9.46 7.49
N ASN A 86 1.45 9.50 6.53
CA ASN A 86 1.63 10.61 5.59
C ASN A 86 1.21 10.25 4.15
N LEU A 87 0.65 9.07 3.93
CA LEU A 87 0.24 8.63 2.60
C LEU A 87 -0.88 9.54 2.07
N THR A 88 -0.66 10.18 0.94
CA THR A 88 -1.66 11.02 0.25
C THR A 88 -1.98 10.51 -1.14
N ASP A 89 -1.07 9.78 -1.78
CA ASP A 89 -1.23 9.30 -3.14
C ASP A 89 -1.02 7.79 -3.19
N LEU A 90 -2.11 7.06 -3.41
CA LEU A 90 -2.10 5.62 -3.63
C LEU A 90 -2.37 5.32 -5.10
N THR A 91 -1.40 4.70 -5.77
CA THR A 91 -1.59 4.19 -7.12
C THR A 91 -1.57 2.67 -7.09
N MET A 92 -2.62 2.05 -7.61
CA MET A 92 -2.81 0.61 -7.72
C MET A 92 -3.20 0.29 -9.16
N HIS A 93 -2.27 -0.32 -9.90
CA HIS A 93 -2.48 -0.76 -11.27
C HIS A 93 -1.99 -2.21 -11.46
N GLY A 94 -2.53 -2.90 -12.47
CA GLY A 94 -2.16 -4.27 -12.78
C GLY A 94 -3.16 -5.32 -12.29
N TRP A 95 -2.86 -6.58 -12.57
CA TRP A 95 -3.87 -7.63 -12.68
C TRP A 95 -4.16 -8.46 -11.42
N ASN A 96 -3.48 -8.25 -10.29
CA ASN A 96 -3.58 -9.20 -9.16
C ASN A 96 -4.16 -8.60 -7.86
N PHE A 97 -4.87 -7.46 -7.92
CA PHE A 97 -5.72 -7.04 -6.81
C PHE A 97 -7.08 -7.69 -6.97
N ASP A 98 -7.40 -8.65 -6.10
CA ASP A 98 -8.66 -9.38 -6.14
C ASP A 98 -9.79 -8.66 -5.37
N GLU A 99 -11.00 -9.21 -5.47
CA GLU A 99 -12.17 -8.72 -4.75
C GLU A 99 -11.96 -8.65 -3.23
N GLU A 100 -11.20 -9.59 -2.67
CA GLU A 100 -10.91 -9.63 -1.24
C GLU A 100 -10.00 -8.47 -0.81
N PHE A 101 -8.96 -8.15 -1.60
CA PHE A 101 -8.10 -6.98 -1.36
C PHE A 101 -8.93 -5.69 -1.28
N TYR A 102 -9.79 -5.43 -2.27
CA TYR A 102 -10.63 -4.24 -2.28
C TYR A 102 -11.64 -4.23 -1.11
N SER A 103 -12.21 -5.38 -0.78
CA SER A 103 -13.17 -5.52 0.32
C SER A 103 -12.50 -5.25 1.67
N THR A 104 -11.31 -5.80 1.89
CA THR A 104 -10.51 -5.57 3.10
C THR A 104 -10.07 -4.11 3.20
N LEU A 105 -9.64 -3.49 2.09
CA LEU A 105 -9.28 -2.06 2.08
C LEU A 105 -10.48 -1.16 2.43
N LYS A 106 -11.66 -1.42 1.84
CA LYS A 106 -12.90 -0.70 2.19
C LYS A 106 -13.25 -0.86 3.67
N ALA A 107 -13.18 -2.09 4.20
CA ALA A 107 -13.50 -2.37 5.59
C ALA A 107 -12.53 -1.66 6.55
N LYS A 108 -11.23 -1.68 6.28
CA LYS A 108 -10.22 -1.01 7.10
C LYS A 108 -10.33 0.52 7.03
N ALA A 109 -10.59 1.07 5.85
CA ALA A 109 -10.84 2.50 5.66
C ALA A 109 -12.09 3.00 6.42
N SER A 110 -13.11 2.16 6.52
CA SER A 110 -14.38 2.49 7.19
C SER A 110 -14.36 2.27 8.69
N SER A 111 -13.34 1.58 9.22
CA SER A 111 -13.25 1.28 10.65
C SER A 111 -13.01 2.55 11.47
N ILE A 112 -13.79 2.73 12.53
CA ILE A 112 -13.65 3.84 13.50
C ILE A 112 -12.29 3.77 14.23
N GLN A 113 -11.76 2.56 14.42
CA GLN A 113 -10.42 2.30 14.98
C GLN A 113 -9.33 2.19 13.91
N GLY A 114 -9.68 2.40 12.63
CA GLY A 114 -8.77 2.20 11.50
C GLY A 114 -7.62 3.19 11.51
N CYS A 115 -6.42 2.69 11.21
CA CYS A 115 -5.21 3.51 11.10
C CYS A 115 -5.18 4.36 9.81
N PHE A 116 -6.32 4.68 9.19
CA PHE A 116 -6.39 5.39 7.91
C PHE A 116 -6.93 6.84 8.01
N PRO A 117 -6.41 7.70 8.92
CA PRO A 117 -6.91 9.05 9.10
C PRO A 117 -6.59 9.98 7.92
N GLN A 118 -5.65 9.63 7.04
CA GLN A 118 -5.20 10.46 5.93
C GLN A 118 -6.31 10.84 4.94
N ILE A 119 -7.30 9.98 4.71
CA ILE A 119 -8.45 10.33 3.87
C ILE A 119 -9.22 11.53 4.45
N LYS A 120 -9.38 11.58 5.77
CA LYS A 120 -10.12 12.64 6.46
C LYS A 120 -9.36 13.98 6.48
N LYS A 121 -8.05 13.99 6.20
CA LYS A 121 -7.23 15.22 6.13
C LYS A 121 -7.48 16.01 4.83
N GLY A 122 -8.21 15.44 3.88
CA GLY A 122 -8.39 15.99 2.53
C GLY A 122 -7.11 15.84 1.69
N LYS A 123 -7.26 15.85 0.36
CA LYS A 123 -6.17 15.69 -0.63
C LYS A 123 -5.68 14.25 -0.87
N PHE A 124 -6.37 13.23 -0.38
CA PHE A 124 -6.02 11.86 -0.72
C PHE A 124 -6.35 11.60 -2.20
N ARG A 125 -5.50 10.87 -2.91
CA ARG A 125 -5.66 10.53 -4.33
C ARG A 125 -5.52 9.04 -4.53
N VAL A 126 -6.40 8.48 -5.36
CA VAL A 126 -6.36 7.09 -5.80
C VAL A 126 -6.24 7.08 -7.32
N ASN A 127 -5.18 6.47 -7.84
CA ASN A 127 -4.92 6.41 -9.30
C ASN A 127 -4.99 7.79 -9.97
N GLY A 128 -4.51 8.83 -9.27
CA GLY A 128 -4.54 10.21 -9.73
C GLY A 128 -5.87 10.96 -9.55
N VAL A 129 -6.94 10.28 -9.11
CA VAL A 129 -8.25 10.89 -8.84
C VAL A 129 -8.30 11.38 -7.41
N ALA A 130 -8.60 12.67 -7.20
CA ALA A 130 -8.78 13.26 -5.88
C ALA A 130 -10.01 12.68 -5.17
N GLN A 131 -9.88 12.46 -3.87
CA GLN A 131 -10.93 11.93 -3.01
C GLN A 131 -11.36 13.04 -2.05
N ASP A 132 -12.59 13.51 -2.23
CA ASP A 132 -13.14 14.62 -1.44
C ASP A 132 -13.40 14.19 0.01
N ASP A 133 -13.84 12.94 0.19
CA ASP A 133 -14.14 12.33 1.48
C ASP A 133 -13.99 10.80 1.43
N LEU A 134 -14.35 10.14 2.54
CA LEU A 134 -14.36 8.69 2.63
C LEU A 134 -15.33 8.02 1.64
N ASN A 135 -16.48 8.64 1.35
CA ASN A 135 -17.45 8.05 0.42
C ASN A 135 -16.91 8.06 -1.01
N SER A 136 -16.25 9.15 -1.42
CA SER A 136 -15.55 9.25 -2.70
C SER A 136 -14.49 8.16 -2.82
N PHE A 137 -13.70 7.94 -1.76
CA PHE A 137 -12.71 6.87 -1.71
C PHE A 137 -13.34 5.48 -1.87
N LEU A 138 -14.38 5.17 -1.09
CA LEU A 138 -15.06 3.87 -1.15
C LEU A 138 -15.73 3.62 -2.50
N ASN A 139 -16.30 4.66 -3.11
CA ASN A 139 -16.87 4.60 -4.46
C ASN A 139 -15.78 4.31 -5.50
N THR A 140 -14.64 4.99 -5.42
CA THR A 140 -13.49 4.73 -6.29
C THR A 140 -13.02 3.29 -6.17
N LEU A 141 -12.89 2.75 -4.95
CA LEU A 141 -12.54 1.33 -4.75
C LEU A 141 -13.59 0.38 -5.33
N THR A 142 -14.88 0.72 -5.21
CA THR A 142 -15.97 -0.09 -5.79
C THR A 142 -15.90 -0.10 -7.32
N CYS A 143 -15.57 1.03 -7.94
CA CYS A 143 -15.32 1.09 -9.38
C CYS A 143 -14.13 0.24 -9.80
N LEU A 144 -13.01 0.31 -9.07
CA LEU A 144 -11.81 -0.49 -9.35
C LEU A 144 -12.07 -1.99 -9.18
N GLN A 145 -12.80 -2.38 -8.13
CA GLN A 145 -13.20 -3.78 -7.89
C GLN A 145 -14.03 -4.35 -9.04
N ARG A 146 -14.90 -3.56 -9.66
CA ARG A 146 -15.69 -4.01 -10.83
C ARG A 146 -14.85 -4.21 -12.09
N LEU A 147 -13.66 -3.61 -12.18
CA LEU A 147 -12.77 -3.76 -13.34
C LEU A 147 -11.94 -5.05 -13.29
N VAL A 148 -11.91 -5.73 -12.14
CA VAL A 148 -11.20 -7.00 -11.93
C VAL A 148 -12.12 -8.22 -11.88
N GLN A 149 -13.44 -8.02 -12.05
CA GLN A 149 -14.46 -9.08 -12.25
C GLN A 149 -14.72 -9.29 -13.74
#